data_AF-A0A3D4A287-F1
#
_entry.id   AF-A0A3D4A287-F1
#
_cell.length_a   1.000
_cell.length_b   1.000
_cell.length_c   1.000
_cell.angle_alpha   90.00
_cell.angle_beta   90.00
_cell.angle_gamma   90.00
#
_symmetry.space_group_name_H-M   'P 1'
#
loop_
_entity.id
_entity.type
_entity.pdbx_description
1 polymer ?
#
loop_
_entity_poly.entity_id
_entity_poly.type
_entity_poly.pdbx_seq_one_letter_code
_entity_poly.pdbx_strand_id
1 'polypeptide(L)'
;YRKTLSASVLYMFASMVIFCCYIVFAGGDHMPAHRMLLVTLVPATWLINSRDHDRCPFKINGNNLATIIFAIALLQIWLPITPGQWLENTRHADRAAVDGRDVGIWLEANEPESLIAVNTAGSTPYFAASHHFIDMLGLNDATIARRDVSGIKPTTQWQELPGHGKGDGDYVLSRNPDLIILGPALGVSMADPWFLTDVELADSPTFKELYEEDIIQFTGQSGKRRTLRMYRRKQ
;
A
#
# COMPACT_ATOMS: atom_id res chain seq x y z
N TYR A 1 8.38 -48.72 7.10
CA TYR A 1 7.71 -47.67 7.90
C TYR A 1 7.70 -46.37 7.10
N ARG A 2 6.56 -45.94 6.54
CA ARG A 2 6.42 -44.58 5.99
C ARG A 2 6.44 -43.63 7.18
N LYS A 3 7.53 -42.85 7.33
CA LYS A 3 7.56 -41.75 8.29
C LYS A 3 6.57 -40.71 7.79
N THR A 4 5.37 -40.67 8.35
CA THR A 4 4.41 -39.62 8.08
C THR A 4 4.86 -38.35 8.78
N LEU A 5 4.86 -37.23 8.06
CA LEU A 5 5.07 -35.90 8.62
C LEU A 5 4.07 -35.66 9.76
N SER A 6 4.52 -34.98 10.82
CA SER A 6 3.58 -34.53 11.86
C SER A 6 2.67 -33.44 11.30
N ALA A 7 1.46 -33.36 11.84
CA ALA A 7 0.47 -32.38 11.41
C ALA A 7 0.99 -30.92 11.57
N SER A 8 1.81 -30.67 12.58
CA SER A 8 2.42 -29.36 12.84
C SER A 8 3.45 -28.97 11.77
N VAL A 9 4.30 -29.90 11.34
CA VAL A 9 5.26 -29.66 10.24
C VAL A 9 4.52 -29.41 8.93
N LEU A 10 3.50 -30.23 8.63
CA LEU A 10 2.68 -30.04 7.42
C LEU A 10 1.99 -28.68 7.43
N TYR A 11 1.41 -28.29 8.57
CA TYR A 11 0.76 -27.00 8.75
C TYR A 11 1.73 -25.83 8.51
N MET A 12 2.89 -25.81 9.19
CA MET A 12 3.87 -24.74 9.04
C MET A 12 4.42 -24.63 7.61
N PHE A 13 4.72 -25.77 6.98
CA PHE A 13 5.17 -25.78 5.60
C PHE A 13 4.09 -25.28 4.64
N ALA A 14 2.84 -25.74 4.80
CA ALA A 14 1.71 -25.28 4.00
C ALA A 14 1.47 -23.77 4.17
N SER A 15 1.50 -23.25 5.40
CA SER A 15 1.37 -21.81 5.67
C SER A 15 2.45 -21.01 4.96
N MET A 16 3.71 -21.47 4.98
CA MET A 16 4.82 -20.81 4.29
C MET A 16 4.63 -20.81 2.76
N VAL A 17 4.26 -21.96 2.18
CA VAL A 17 4.01 -22.07 0.74
C VAL A 17 2.84 -21.19 0.32
N ILE A 18 1.70 -21.25 1.05
CA ILE A 18 0.52 -20.43 0.78
C ILE A 18 0.88 -18.94 0.84
N PHE A 19 1.65 -18.53 1.83
CA PHE A 19 2.05 -17.14 1.99
C PHE A 19 3.01 -16.68 0.88
N CYS A 20 3.98 -17.50 0.46
CA CYS A 20 4.82 -17.20 -0.70
C CYS A 20 3.99 -17.10 -2.00
N CYS A 21 3.04 -18.02 -2.21
CA CYS A 21 2.12 -17.95 -3.35
C CYS A 21 1.27 -16.67 -3.31
N TYR A 22 0.81 -16.26 -2.13
CA TYR A 22 0.10 -15.00 -1.95
C TYR A 22 0.97 -13.80 -2.32
N ILE A 23 2.23 -13.75 -1.88
CA ILE A 23 3.15 -12.66 -2.25
C ILE A 23 3.30 -12.57 -3.78
N VAL A 24 3.51 -13.70 -4.46
CA VAL A 24 3.61 -13.73 -5.93
C VAL A 24 2.31 -13.27 -6.59
N PHE A 25 1.17 -13.78 -6.12
CA PHE A 25 -0.15 -13.39 -6.62
C PHE A 25 -0.43 -11.89 -6.42
N ALA A 26 0.01 -11.32 -5.30
CA ALA A 26 -0.15 -9.90 -4.99
C ALA A 26 0.79 -8.97 -5.77
N GLY A 27 1.62 -9.51 -6.67
CA GLY A 27 2.55 -8.73 -7.53
C GLY A 27 4.02 -8.82 -7.10
N GLY A 28 4.34 -9.50 -6.00
CA GLY A 28 5.68 -9.62 -5.45
C GLY A 28 5.90 -8.80 -4.17
N ASP A 29 7.11 -8.86 -3.60
CA ASP A 29 7.46 -8.10 -2.40
C ASP A 29 8.05 -6.73 -2.76
N HIS A 30 7.17 -5.77 -3.01
CA HIS A 30 7.50 -4.38 -3.29
C HIS A 30 7.87 -3.56 -2.05
N MET A 31 7.74 -4.14 -0.85
CA MET A 31 7.92 -3.40 0.38
C MET A 31 9.41 -3.21 0.68
N PRO A 32 9.80 -2.08 1.30
CA PRO A 32 11.17 -1.87 1.73
C PRO A 32 11.71 -3.05 2.53
N ALA A 33 12.94 -3.43 2.21
CA ALA A 33 13.67 -4.54 2.80
C ALA A 33 13.03 -5.94 2.66
N HIS A 34 12.15 -6.14 1.67
CA HIS A 34 11.40 -7.39 1.50
C HIS A 34 10.71 -7.86 2.79
N ARG A 35 10.12 -6.90 3.52
CA ARG A 35 9.54 -7.17 4.83
C ARG A 35 8.38 -8.16 4.79
N MET A 36 7.75 -8.38 3.64
CA MET A 36 6.72 -9.41 3.54
C MET A 36 7.36 -10.80 3.61
N LEU A 37 8.46 -11.02 2.89
CA LEU A 37 9.20 -12.29 2.95
C LEU A 37 9.84 -12.56 4.31
N LEU A 38 10.21 -11.52 5.07
CA LEU A 38 10.73 -11.70 6.45
C LEU A 38 9.77 -12.49 7.35
N VAL A 39 8.45 -12.42 7.11
CA VAL A 39 7.45 -13.18 7.88
C VAL A 39 7.65 -14.69 7.75
N THR A 40 8.23 -15.16 6.63
CA THR A 40 8.52 -16.59 6.43
C THR A 40 9.71 -17.10 7.25
N LEU A 41 10.55 -16.22 7.81
CA LEU A 41 11.68 -16.63 8.63
C LEU A 41 11.23 -17.33 9.91
N VAL A 42 10.11 -16.92 10.49
CA VAL A 42 9.55 -17.54 11.71
C VAL A 42 9.16 -19.00 11.48
N PRO A 43 8.28 -19.37 10.52
CA PRO A 43 7.99 -20.78 10.26
C PRO A 43 9.21 -21.54 9.75
N ALA A 44 10.12 -20.91 8.97
CA ALA A 44 11.35 -21.56 8.52
C ALA A 44 12.26 -21.95 9.69
N THR A 45 12.51 -21.03 10.63
CA THR A 45 13.31 -21.31 11.83
C THR A 45 12.64 -22.32 12.76
N TRP A 46 11.32 -22.29 12.89
CA TRP A 46 10.58 -23.30 13.65
C TRP A 46 10.73 -24.69 13.02
N LEU A 47 10.58 -24.81 11.70
CA LEU A 47 10.75 -26.06 10.98
C LEU A 47 12.15 -26.65 11.16
N ILE A 48 13.20 -25.81 11.13
CA ILE A 48 14.59 -26.21 11.41
C ILE A 48 14.76 -26.77 12.83
N ASN A 49 14.12 -26.14 13.82
CA ASN A 49 14.30 -26.49 15.23
C ASN A 49 13.30 -27.56 15.72
N SER A 50 12.38 -27.99 14.87
CA SER A 50 11.39 -28.99 15.23
C SER A 50 12.05 -30.37 15.46
N ARG A 51 11.70 -31.05 16.55
CA ARG A 51 12.21 -32.41 16.86
C ARG A 51 11.81 -33.46 15.82
N ASP A 52 10.93 -33.10 14.89
CA ASP A 52 10.49 -33.92 13.76
C ASP A 52 11.39 -33.78 12.51
N HIS A 53 12.56 -33.14 12.61
CA HIS A 53 13.53 -33.02 11.50
C HIS A 53 13.80 -34.36 10.80
N ASP A 54 13.90 -35.45 11.57
CA ASP A 54 14.11 -36.82 11.07
C ASP A 54 12.94 -37.40 10.24
N ARG A 55 11.80 -36.71 10.21
CA ARG A 55 10.58 -37.07 9.49
C ARG A 55 10.28 -36.10 8.33
N CYS A 56 11.10 -35.07 8.15
CA CYS A 56 11.03 -34.22 6.97
C CYS A 56 11.36 -35.06 5.71
N PRO A 57 10.54 -35.01 4.63
CA PRO A 57 10.81 -35.75 3.39
C PRO A 57 12.11 -35.28 2.73
N PHE A 58 12.53 -34.06 3.02
CA PHE A 58 13.85 -33.56 2.71
C PHE A 58 14.79 -33.97 3.85
N LYS A 59 15.45 -35.13 3.71
CA LYS A 59 16.58 -35.52 4.57
C LYS A 59 17.73 -34.58 4.28
N ILE A 60 17.70 -33.45 4.94
CA ILE A 60 18.77 -32.50 4.84
C ILE A 60 19.60 -32.68 6.09
N ASN A 61 20.85 -33.13 5.94
CA ASN A 61 21.81 -33.15 7.05
C ASN A 61 21.71 -31.80 7.78
N GLY A 62 21.75 -31.77 9.12
CA GLY A 62 21.55 -30.53 9.90
C GLY A 62 22.38 -29.34 9.38
N ASN A 63 23.57 -29.61 8.86
CA ASN A 63 24.42 -28.63 8.19
C ASN A 63 23.84 -28.12 6.86
N ASN A 64 23.21 -28.96 6.04
CA ASN A 64 22.75 -28.60 4.69
C ASN A 64 21.42 -27.83 4.68
N LEU A 65 20.52 -27.94 5.68
CA LEU A 65 19.21 -27.22 5.66
C LEU A 65 19.36 -25.86 6.28
N ALA A 66 20.09 -25.81 7.40
CA ALA A 66 20.61 -24.55 7.89
C ALA A 66 21.39 -23.86 6.78
N THR A 67 22.23 -24.55 6.01
CA THR A 67 22.93 -23.96 4.85
C THR A 67 21.99 -23.60 3.71
N ILE A 68 20.91 -24.35 3.41
CA ILE A 68 19.96 -23.99 2.33
C ILE A 68 19.06 -22.83 2.76
N ILE A 69 18.59 -22.77 4.00
CA ILE A 69 17.82 -21.65 4.52
C ILE A 69 18.72 -20.44 4.73
N PHE A 70 19.96 -20.64 5.19
CA PHE A 70 20.97 -19.59 5.23
C PHE A 70 21.38 -19.16 3.82
N ALA A 71 21.45 -20.07 2.85
CA ALA A 71 21.73 -19.74 1.45
C ALA A 71 20.51 -19.09 0.79
N ILE A 72 19.28 -19.46 1.13
CA ILE A 72 18.06 -18.78 0.65
C ILE A 72 17.98 -17.42 1.33
N ALA A 73 18.21 -17.29 2.63
CA ALA A 73 18.27 -16.02 3.33
C ALA A 73 19.41 -15.14 2.78
N LEU A 74 20.59 -15.71 2.54
CA LEU A 74 21.71 -15.03 1.89
C LEU A 74 21.38 -14.73 0.43
N LEU A 75 20.68 -15.58 -0.30
CA LEU A 75 20.25 -15.35 -1.69
C LEU A 75 19.11 -14.34 -1.74
N GLN A 76 18.26 -14.23 -0.72
CA GLN A 76 17.29 -13.14 -0.55
C GLN A 76 18.02 -11.84 -0.19
N ILE A 77 19.16 -11.93 0.51
CA ILE A 77 20.09 -10.83 0.73
C ILE A 77 20.92 -10.52 -0.54
N TRP A 78 21.17 -11.50 -1.44
CA TRP A 78 22.11 -11.45 -2.58
C TRP A 78 21.48 -11.27 -3.97
N LEU A 79 20.27 -11.79 -4.24
CA LEU A 79 19.41 -11.48 -5.39
C LEU A 79 19.18 -9.97 -5.57
N PRO A 80 19.19 -9.15 -4.51
CA PRO A 80 19.20 -7.69 -4.59
C PRO A 80 20.59 -7.04 -4.57
N ILE A 81 21.70 -7.81 -4.54
CA ILE A 81 23.09 -7.33 -4.71
C ILE A 81 23.43 -7.23 -6.21
N THR A 82 22.44 -7.13 -7.10
CA THR A 82 22.61 -6.37 -8.33
C THR A 82 22.75 -4.89 -7.95
N PRO A 83 23.90 -4.25 -8.20
CA PRO A 83 24.17 -2.91 -7.70
C PRO A 83 23.15 -1.89 -8.24
N GLY A 84 22.36 -1.28 -7.34
CA GLY A 84 21.46 -0.17 -7.66
C GLY A 84 20.20 -0.13 -6.81
N GLN A 85 19.35 -1.15 -6.92
CA GLN A 85 17.93 -1.04 -6.52
C GLN A 85 17.66 -1.14 -5.01
N TRP A 86 18.48 -1.85 -4.21
CA TRP A 86 18.19 -2.10 -2.79
C TRP A 86 18.71 -1.03 -1.83
N LEU A 87 19.95 -0.56 -2.04
CA LEU A 87 20.47 0.56 -1.28
C LEU A 87 19.72 1.85 -1.63
N GLU A 88 19.20 1.97 -2.86
CA GLU A 88 18.24 3.01 -3.19
C GLU A 88 16.89 2.79 -2.50
N ASN A 89 16.24 1.62 -2.57
CA ASN A 89 14.92 1.40 -1.95
C ASN A 89 14.91 1.45 -0.41
N THR A 90 16.04 1.23 0.26
CA THR A 90 16.14 1.36 1.73
C THR A 90 16.63 2.74 2.18
N ARG A 91 17.35 3.48 1.33
CA ARG A 91 17.76 4.88 1.62
C ARG A 91 16.75 5.93 1.18
N HIS A 92 15.93 5.63 0.17
CA HIS A 92 14.88 6.52 -0.30
C HIS A 92 13.59 6.17 0.40
N ALA A 93 13.07 7.12 1.17
CA ALA A 93 11.71 7.02 1.67
C ALA A 93 10.74 6.77 0.50
N ASP A 94 9.75 5.93 0.74
CA ASP A 94 8.69 5.62 -0.21
C ASP A 94 8.15 6.90 -0.86
N ARG A 95 7.98 6.90 -2.18
CA ARG A 95 7.62 8.13 -2.91
C ARG A 95 6.29 8.70 -2.43
N ALA A 96 5.29 7.84 -2.19
CA ALA A 96 4.01 8.29 -1.67
C ALA A 96 4.16 8.86 -0.25
N ALA A 97 5.03 8.26 0.58
CA ALA A 97 5.35 8.80 1.90
C ALA A 97 6.00 10.20 1.82
N VAL A 98 7.01 10.39 0.96
CA VAL A 98 7.71 11.68 0.78
C VAL A 98 6.77 12.74 0.22
N ASP A 99 6.02 12.40 -0.82
CA ASP A 99 5.11 13.31 -1.50
C ASP A 99 3.97 13.71 -0.56
N GLY A 100 3.38 12.75 0.15
CA GLY A 100 2.34 13.04 1.14
C GLY A 100 2.86 13.82 2.35
N ARG A 101 4.11 13.64 2.79
CA ARG A 101 4.71 14.52 3.79
C ARG A 101 4.81 15.95 3.27
N ASP A 102 5.37 16.15 2.08
CA ASP A 102 5.55 17.48 1.51
C ASP A 102 4.18 18.18 1.34
N VAL A 103 3.15 17.46 0.90
CA VAL A 103 1.77 17.97 0.77
C VAL A 103 1.14 18.24 2.14
N GLY A 104 1.26 17.33 3.10
CA GLY A 104 0.70 17.49 4.44
C GLY A 104 1.26 18.72 5.17
N ILE A 105 2.59 18.92 5.12
CA ILE A 105 3.23 20.12 5.68
C ILE A 105 2.75 21.39 4.98
N TRP A 106 2.53 21.33 3.66
CA TRP A 106 2.01 22.47 2.91
C TRP A 106 0.57 22.80 3.33
N LEU A 107 -0.31 21.80 3.42
CA LEU A 107 -1.70 21.98 3.88
C LEU A 107 -1.75 22.61 5.27
N GLU A 108 -1.01 22.03 6.24
CA GLU A 108 -0.96 22.51 7.62
C GLU A 108 -0.55 23.98 7.75
N ALA A 109 0.26 24.48 6.81
CA ALA A 109 0.77 25.84 6.84
C ALA A 109 -0.06 26.85 6.02
N ASN A 110 -0.87 26.39 5.06
CA ASN A 110 -1.49 27.26 4.06
C ASN A 110 -3.01 27.15 3.97
N GLU A 111 -3.60 26.06 4.46
CA GLU A 111 -5.04 25.86 4.47
C GLU A 111 -5.60 26.06 5.89
N PRO A 112 -6.82 26.61 6.03
CA PRO A 112 -7.52 26.56 7.31
C PRO A 112 -7.85 25.11 7.68
N GLU A 113 -8.15 24.87 8.96
CA GLU A 113 -8.72 23.59 9.39
C GLU A 113 -9.90 23.22 8.48
N SER A 114 -9.80 22.04 7.86
CA SER A 114 -10.62 21.63 6.73
C SER A 114 -10.91 20.13 6.80
N LEU A 115 -12.01 19.70 6.19
CA LEU A 115 -12.26 18.29 5.87
C LEU A 115 -11.70 17.99 4.48
N ILE A 116 -10.73 17.09 4.40
CA ILE A 116 -9.96 16.80 3.17
C ILE A 116 -10.13 15.34 2.78
N ALA A 117 -10.60 15.07 1.56
CA ALA A 117 -10.69 13.69 1.05
C ALA A 117 -9.43 13.32 0.24
N VAL A 118 -8.82 12.18 0.56
CA VAL A 118 -7.57 11.71 -0.04
C VAL A 118 -7.64 10.20 -0.28
N ASN A 119 -7.04 9.68 -1.36
CA ASN A 119 -6.83 8.23 -1.49
C ASN A 119 -5.60 7.78 -0.69
N THR A 120 -4.52 8.57 -0.68
CA THR A 120 -3.29 8.24 0.04
C THR A 120 -3.34 8.73 1.49
N ALA A 121 -4.25 8.16 2.30
CA ALA A 121 -4.52 8.55 3.69
C ALA A 121 -3.45 8.07 4.71
N GLY A 122 -2.17 8.24 4.37
CA GLY A 122 -1.01 7.85 5.20
C GLY A 122 -0.21 9.04 5.70
N SER A 123 0.82 9.44 4.94
CA SER A 123 1.71 10.54 5.32
C SER A 123 1.06 11.92 5.25
N THR A 124 0.14 12.17 4.30
CA THR A 124 -0.55 13.47 4.20
C THR A 124 -1.30 13.80 5.49
N PRO A 125 -2.21 12.94 6.01
CA PRO A 125 -2.86 13.21 7.29
C PRO A 125 -1.89 13.28 8.47
N TYR A 126 -0.84 12.46 8.48
CA TYR A 126 0.13 12.44 9.58
C TYR A 126 0.84 13.79 9.77
N PHE A 127 1.15 14.48 8.67
CA PHE A 127 1.87 15.77 8.71
C PHE A 127 0.94 17.00 8.68
N ALA A 128 -0.38 16.79 8.62
CA ALA A 128 -1.40 17.84 8.53
C ALA A 128 -2.43 17.66 9.65
N ALA A 129 -1.93 17.60 10.89
CA ALA A 129 -2.68 17.15 12.06
C ALA A 129 -3.84 18.08 12.46
N SER A 130 -3.84 19.33 12.00
CA SER A 130 -4.95 20.25 12.24
C SER A 130 -6.20 19.95 11.41
N HIS A 131 -6.09 19.16 10.34
CA HIS A 131 -7.20 18.87 9.44
C HIS A 131 -7.87 17.51 9.74
N HIS A 132 -9.09 17.35 9.23
CA HIS A 132 -9.80 16.07 9.23
C HIS A 132 -9.74 15.42 7.86
N PHE A 133 -9.67 14.08 7.81
CA PHE A 133 -9.48 13.36 6.56
C PHE A 133 -10.54 12.30 6.30
N ILE A 134 -10.92 12.16 5.03
CA ILE A 134 -11.66 11.02 4.50
C ILE A 134 -10.70 10.16 3.68
N ASP A 135 -10.55 8.91 4.06
CA ASP A 135 -9.78 7.93 3.29
C ASP A 135 -10.64 7.31 2.19
N MET A 136 -10.44 7.79 0.97
CA MET A 136 -11.25 7.43 -0.20
C MET A 136 -11.02 5.99 -0.70
N LEU A 137 -10.01 5.27 -0.19
CA LEU A 137 -9.80 3.84 -0.45
C LEU A 137 -10.46 2.93 0.61
N GLY A 138 -10.93 3.50 1.72
CA GLY A 138 -11.57 2.73 2.78
C GLY A 138 -10.61 1.80 3.54
N LEU A 139 -9.32 2.12 3.64
CA LEU A 139 -8.41 1.43 4.56
C LEU A 139 -8.71 1.84 6.01
N ASN A 140 -9.07 3.11 6.21
CA ASN A 140 -9.41 3.72 7.50
C ASN A 140 -10.85 4.26 7.55
N ASP A 141 -11.54 4.43 6.41
CA ASP A 141 -12.97 4.81 6.39
C ASP A 141 -13.86 3.57 6.39
N ALA A 142 -14.59 3.40 7.49
CA ALA A 142 -15.39 2.21 7.75
C ALA A 142 -16.62 2.08 6.83
N THR A 143 -17.18 3.19 6.34
CA THR A 143 -18.32 3.18 5.41
C THR A 143 -17.85 2.66 4.06
N ILE A 144 -16.77 3.23 3.54
CA ILE A 144 -16.16 2.83 2.25
C ILE A 144 -15.66 1.38 2.32
N ALA A 145 -15.00 0.99 3.42
CA ALA A 145 -14.53 -0.38 3.64
C ALA A 145 -15.64 -1.43 3.48
N ARG A 146 -16.86 -1.10 3.95
CA ARG A 146 -18.02 -2.00 3.96
C ARG A 146 -18.89 -1.92 2.72
N ARG A 147 -18.72 -0.92 1.85
CA ARG A 147 -19.47 -0.82 0.60
C ARG A 147 -19.27 -2.07 -0.24
N ASP A 148 -20.36 -2.73 -0.64
CA ASP A 148 -20.26 -3.83 -1.61
C ASP A 148 -19.99 -3.25 -3.00
N VAL A 149 -18.84 -3.63 -3.56
CA VAL A 149 -18.36 -3.21 -4.88
C VAL A 149 -18.18 -4.41 -5.81
N SER A 150 -18.66 -5.59 -5.43
CA SER A 150 -18.46 -6.83 -6.21
C SER A 150 -19.11 -6.80 -7.59
N GLY A 151 -20.16 -5.99 -7.78
CA GLY A 151 -20.81 -5.76 -9.06
C GLY A 151 -20.16 -4.67 -9.93
N ILE A 152 -19.18 -3.93 -9.40
CA ILE A 152 -18.52 -2.83 -10.10
C ILE A 152 -17.25 -3.37 -10.74
N LYS A 153 -17.16 -3.28 -12.08
CA LYS A 153 -15.95 -3.68 -12.80
C LYS A 153 -14.88 -2.61 -12.63
N PRO A 154 -13.60 -2.98 -12.39
CA PRO A 154 -12.48 -2.04 -12.49
C PRO A 154 -12.48 -1.31 -13.83
N THR A 155 -12.35 0.00 -13.80
CA THR A 155 -12.26 0.87 -14.99
C THR A 155 -10.86 1.47 -15.14
N THR A 156 -10.03 1.39 -14.12
CA THR A 156 -8.63 1.84 -14.12
C THR A 156 -7.69 0.68 -13.81
N GLN A 157 -6.44 0.78 -14.27
CA GLN A 157 -5.39 -0.20 -13.95
C GLN A 157 -5.10 -0.29 -12.44
N TRP A 158 -5.30 0.81 -11.70
CA TRP A 158 -4.97 0.85 -10.27
C TRP A 158 -5.99 0.09 -9.44
N GLN A 159 -7.27 0.05 -9.84
CA GLN A 159 -8.31 -0.72 -9.15
C GLN A 159 -8.07 -2.24 -9.20
N GLU A 160 -7.30 -2.71 -10.18
CA GLU A 160 -6.92 -4.13 -10.29
C GLU A 160 -5.86 -4.54 -9.28
N LEU A 161 -5.13 -3.58 -8.70
CA LEU A 161 -4.13 -3.86 -7.68
C LEU A 161 -4.81 -4.20 -6.33
N PRO A 162 -4.37 -5.27 -5.64
CA PRO A 162 -4.88 -5.59 -4.32
C PRO A 162 -4.84 -4.37 -3.38
N GLY A 163 -5.95 -4.14 -2.68
CA GLY A 163 -6.10 -3.01 -1.75
C GLY A 163 -6.61 -1.69 -2.38
N HIS A 164 -6.86 -1.64 -3.69
CA HIS A 164 -7.25 -0.41 -4.39
C HIS A 164 -8.62 -0.49 -5.10
N GLY A 165 -9.38 -1.56 -4.89
CA GLY A 165 -10.67 -1.79 -5.55
C GLY A 165 -11.88 -1.11 -4.87
N LYS A 166 -11.69 -0.48 -3.71
CA LYS A 166 -12.76 0.16 -2.91
C LYS A 166 -12.84 1.65 -3.22
N GLY A 167 -14.01 2.24 -2.95
CA GLY A 167 -14.30 3.66 -3.12
C GLY A 167 -15.77 3.97 -2.90
N ASP A 168 -16.13 5.24 -2.73
CA ASP A 168 -17.52 5.73 -2.61
C ASP A 168 -17.61 7.25 -2.85
N GLY A 169 -17.76 7.64 -4.11
CA GLY A 169 -17.86 9.04 -4.52
C GLY A 169 -19.08 9.76 -3.94
N ASP A 170 -20.24 9.08 -3.92
CA ASP A 170 -21.48 9.66 -3.39
C ASP A 170 -21.38 9.92 -1.89
N TYR A 171 -20.85 8.95 -1.13
CA TYR A 171 -20.57 9.14 0.30
C TYR A 171 -19.58 10.27 0.52
N VAL A 172 -18.46 10.32 -0.23
CA VAL A 172 -17.48 11.41 -0.09
C VAL A 172 -18.12 12.77 -0.33
N LEU A 173 -18.91 12.94 -1.40
CA LEU A 173 -19.64 14.18 -1.67
C LEU A 173 -20.65 14.53 -0.58
N SER A 174 -21.36 13.54 -0.03
CA SER A 174 -22.34 13.75 1.06
C SER A 174 -21.70 14.32 2.33
N ARG A 175 -20.39 14.10 2.52
CA ARG A 175 -19.61 14.63 3.65
C ARG A 175 -19.14 16.06 3.42
N ASN A 176 -19.34 16.62 2.23
CA ASN A 176 -19.00 18.00 1.85
C ASN A 176 -17.56 18.40 2.23
N PRO A 177 -16.52 17.65 1.83
CA PRO A 177 -15.14 18.05 2.09
C PRO A 177 -14.83 19.43 1.48
N ASP A 178 -13.99 20.20 2.14
CA ASP A 178 -13.52 21.49 1.63
C ASP A 178 -12.54 21.30 0.48
N LEU A 179 -11.75 20.22 0.53
CA LEU A 179 -10.71 19.86 -0.43
C LEU A 179 -10.79 18.37 -0.78
N ILE A 180 -10.57 18.05 -2.05
CA ILE A 180 -10.44 16.66 -2.55
C ILE A 180 -9.14 16.53 -3.35
N ILE A 181 -8.32 15.53 -3.03
CA ILE A 181 -7.10 15.19 -3.77
C ILE A 181 -7.28 13.81 -4.40
N LEU A 182 -7.44 13.78 -5.72
CA LEU A 182 -7.63 12.55 -6.50
C LEU A 182 -6.31 11.80 -6.70
N GLY A 183 -6.36 10.48 -6.86
CA GLY A 183 -5.19 9.64 -7.09
C GLY A 183 -4.12 9.75 -6.00
N PRO A 184 -2.83 9.93 -6.35
CA PRO A 184 -1.73 9.98 -5.37
C PRO A 184 -1.73 11.29 -4.57
N ALA A 185 -0.84 11.41 -3.59
CA ALA A 185 -0.76 12.58 -2.71
C ALA A 185 -0.63 13.94 -3.42
N LEU A 186 -0.02 13.99 -4.61
CA LEU A 186 0.14 15.21 -5.41
C LEU A 186 -1.09 15.53 -6.30
N GLY A 187 -2.10 14.67 -6.32
CA GLY A 187 -3.26 14.86 -7.17
C GLY A 187 -3.07 14.38 -8.60
N VAL A 188 -4.18 14.00 -9.25
CA VAL A 188 -4.29 13.80 -10.70
C VAL A 188 -5.50 14.55 -11.24
N SER A 189 -5.54 14.73 -12.56
CA SER A 189 -6.67 15.35 -13.25
C SER A 189 -7.88 14.40 -13.24
N MET A 190 -9.09 14.94 -13.16
CA MET A 190 -10.33 14.20 -13.43
C MET A 190 -10.34 13.50 -14.80
N ALA A 191 -9.52 13.96 -15.76
CA ALA A 191 -9.41 13.32 -17.07
C ALA A 191 -8.64 11.98 -17.03
N ASP A 192 -7.91 11.70 -15.95
CA ASP A 192 -7.13 10.48 -15.75
C ASP A 192 -7.29 9.99 -14.29
N PRO A 193 -8.50 9.58 -13.88
CA PRO A 193 -8.79 9.14 -12.51
C PRO A 193 -8.05 7.83 -12.21
N TRP A 194 -7.60 7.65 -10.96
CA TRP A 194 -6.86 6.45 -10.56
C TRP A 194 -7.74 5.44 -9.84
N PHE A 195 -8.59 5.86 -8.90
CA PHE A 195 -9.35 4.94 -8.06
C PHE A 195 -10.85 5.04 -8.28
N LEU A 196 -11.62 4.09 -7.71
CA LEU A 196 -13.07 4.04 -7.90
C LEU A 196 -13.75 5.36 -7.51
N THR A 197 -13.39 5.92 -6.35
CA THR A 197 -13.90 7.22 -5.91
C THR A 197 -13.58 8.33 -6.92
N ASP A 198 -12.36 8.34 -7.47
CA ASP A 198 -11.96 9.35 -8.47
C ASP A 198 -12.83 9.27 -9.73
N VAL A 199 -13.12 8.04 -10.20
CA VAL A 199 -13.99 7.79 -11.36
C VAL A 199 -15.41 8.27 -11.08
N GLU A 200 -15.98 7.89 -9.93
CA GLU A 200 -17.33 8.29 -9.55
C GLU A 200 -17.46 9.82 -9.40
N LEU A 201 -16.45 10.48 -8.83
CA LEU A 201 -16.39 11.94 -8.75
C LEU A 201 -16.26 12.59 -10.13
N ALA A 202 -15.41 12.04 -11.01
CA ALA A 202 -15.23 12.54 -12.37
C ALA A 202 -16.52 12.43 -13.21
N ASP A 203 -17.38 11.46 -12.93
CA ASP A 203 -18.68 11.30 -13.59
C ASP A 203 -19.79 12.15 -12.92
N SER A 204 -19.64 12.49 -11.64
CA SER A 204 -20.66 13.21 -10.86
C SER A 204 -20.90 14.66 -11.35
N PRO A 205 -22.14 15.01 -11.73
CA PRO A 205 -22.52 16.40 -12.01
C PRO A 205 -22.38 17.29 -10.77
N THR A 206 -22.71 16.76 -9.59
CA THR A 206 -22.61 17.47 -8.32
C THR A 206 -21.17 17.85 -8.00
N PHE A 207 -20.20 16.97 -8.26
CA PHE A 207 -18.79 17.31 -8.08
C PHE A 207 -18.37 18.45 -9.01
N LYS A 208 -18.72 18.38 -10.29
CA LYS A 208 -18.40 19.41 -11.30
C LYS A 208 -19.04 20.77 -10.97
N GLU A 209 -20.24 20.74 -10.40
CA GLU A 209 -20.95 21.94 -9.96
C GLU A 209 -20.30 22.55 -8.72
N LEU A 210 -20.00 21.74 -7.70
CA LEU A 210 -19.60 22.23 -6.38
C LEU A 210 -18.09 22.43 -6.20
N TYR A 211 -17.25 21.83 -7.04
CA TYR A 211 -15.79 21.90 -6.88
C TYR A 211 -15.13 22.50 -8.11
N GLU A 212 -14.00 23.18 -7.88
CA GLU A 212 -13.13 23.71 -8.92
C GLU A 212 -11.70 23.22 -8.72
N GLU A 213 -10.98 23.07 -9.83
CA GLU A 213 -9.59 22.61 -9.79
C GLU A 213 -8.67 23.74 -9.33
N ASP A 214 -7.82 23.43 -8.36
CA ASP A 214 -6.79 24.30 -7.82
C ASP A 214 -5.41 23.61 -8.02
N ILE A 215 -4.48 24.32 -8.67
CA ILE A 215 -3.14 23.80 -8.97
C ILE A 215 -2.11 24.70 -8.30
N ILE A 216 -1.46 24.15 -7.29
CA ILE A 216 -0.47 24.86 -6.49
C ILE A 216 0.93 24.34 -6.81
N GLN A 217 1.87 25.26 -6.98
CA GLN A 217 3.29 24.93 -7.00
C GLN A 217 3.96 25.38 -5.71
N PHE A 218 4.71 24.47 -5.11
CA PHE A 218 5.45 24.75 -3.88
C PHE A 218 6.77 23.98 -3.84
N THR A 219 7.68 24.39 -2.96
CA THR A 219 8.90 23.62 -2.68
C THR A 219 8.66 22.79 -1.43
N GLY A 220 8.65 21.47 -1.57
CA GLY A 220 8.46 20.56 -0.44
C GLY A 220 9.65 20.55 0.50
N GLN A 221 9.47 19.99 1.70
CA GLN A 221 10.56 19.84 2.67
C GLN A 221 11.70 18.95 2.15
N SER A 222 11.41 18.09 1.17
CA SER A 222 12.41 17.36 0.40
C SER A 222 13.36 18.23 -0.45
N GLY A 223 13.11 19.54 -0.55
CA GLY A 223 13.81 20.48 -1.44
C GLY A 223 13.38 20.40 -2.89
N LYS A 224 12.45 19.49 -3.24
CA LYS A 224 11.92 19.33 -4.60
C LYS A 224 10.78 20.31 -4.85
N ARG A 225 10.74 20.87 -6.05
CA ARG A 225 9.55 21.59 -6.54
C ARG A 225 8.44 20.58 -6.82
N ARG A 226 7.26 20.84 -6.30
CA ARG A 226 6.06 20.02 -6.38
C ARG A 226 4.96 20.79 -7.10
N THR A 227 4.08 20.04 -7.75
CA THR A 227 2.81 20.53 -8.26
C THR A 227 1.73 19.71 -7.58
N LEU A 228 0.96 20.34 -6.69
CA LEU A 228 -0.22 19.76 -6.06
C LEU A 228 -1.43 20.14 -6.90
N ARG A 229 -2.20 19.14 -7.30
CA ARG A 229 -3.53 19.32 -7.89
C ARG A 229 -4.58 18.88 -6.87
N MET A 230 -5.50 19.75 -6.58
CA MET A 230 -6.60 19.48 -5.67
C MET A 230 -7.89 20.11 -6.19
N TYR A 231 -9.01 19.73 -5.63
CA TYR A 231 -10.33 20.25 -5.99
C TYR A 231 -10.91 20.93 -4.77
N ARG A 232 -11.13 22.23 -4.86
CA ARG A 232 -11.66 23.05 -3.78
C ARG A 232 -13.16 23.24 -3.94
N ARG A 233 -13.89 23.14 -2.85
CA ARG A 233 -15.32 23.43 -2.84
C ARG A 233 -15.56 24.93 -3.07
N LYS A 234 -16.43 25.26 -4.02
CA LYS A 234 -16.85 26.64 -4.32
C LYS A 234 -17.63 27.21 -3.14
N GLN A 235 -17.42 28.49 -2.85
CA GLN A 235 -18.16 29.24 -1.84
C GLN A 235 -19.54 29.67 -2.32
#